data_AF-A0A257MNI0-F1
#
_entry.id   AF-A0A257MNI0-F1
#
_cell.length_a   1.000
_cell.length_b   1.000
_cell.length_c   1.000
_cell.angle_alpha   90.00
_cell.angle_beta   90.00
_cell.angle_gamma   90.00
#
_symmetry.space_group_name_H-M   'P 1'
#
loop_
_entity.id
_entity.type
_entity.pdbx_description
1 polymer ?
#
loop_
_entity_poly.entity_id
_entity_poly.type
_entity_poly.pdbx_seq_one_letter_code
_entity_poly.pdbx_strand_id
1 'polypeptide(L)'
;MFIGVDHGTTAIRFATPEGRCWSLPRDEASLCSADCIVELIHRNFGCEDIELVALSYSMGDGINQIMRLCDAPNRGLICREGAG
;
A
#
# COMPACT_ATOMS: atom_id res chain seq x y z
N MET A 1 4.60 18.32 2.22
CA MET A 1 4.16 17.51 1.05
C MET A 1 2.95 16.65 1.39
N PHE A 2 2.03 16.41 0.43
CA PHE A 2 0.96 15.41 0.57
C PHE A 2 1.25 14.17 -0.28
N ILE A 3 0.84 13.00 0.20
CA ILE A 3 1.02 11.74 -0.51
C ILE A 3 -0.28 10.91 -0.49
N GLY A 4 -0.67 10.41 -1.65
CA GLY A 4 -1.69 9.38 -1.79
C GLY A 4 -1.03 8.01 -1.79
N VAL A 5 -1.60 7.07 -1.04
CA VAL A 5 -1.15 5.68 -0.97
C VAL A 5 -2.33 4.78 -1.29
N ASP A 6 -2.20 3.97 -2.34
CA ASP A 6 -3.13 2.90 -2.68
C ASP A 6 -2.48 1.55 -2.38
N HIS A 7 -2.87 0.97 -1.25
CA HIS A 7 -2.37 -0.31 -0.78
C HIS A 7 -3.17 -1.46 -1.41
N GLY A 8 -2.94 -1.64 -2.71
CA GLY A 8 -3.56 -2.70 -3.50
C GLY A 8 -3.05 -4.10 -3.15
N THR A 9 -3.71 -5.11 -3.72
CA THR A 9 -3.39 -6.53 -3.49
C THR A 9 -2.12 -7.00 -4.19
N THR A 10 -1.74 -6.38 -5.31
CA THR A 10 -0.53 -6.76 -6.10
C THR A 10 0.64 -5.78 -5.95
N ALA A 11 0.38 -4.54 -5.56
CA ALA A 11 1.39 -3.52 -5.35
C ALA A 11 0.85 -2.42 -4.43
N ILE A 12 1.74 -1.74 -3.73
CA ILE A 12 1.48 -0.49 -3.03
C ILE A 12 1.86 0.65 -3.98
N ARG A 13 0.92 1.53 -4.28
CA ARG A 13 1.13 2.65 -5.20
C ARG A 13 1.15 3.94 -4.41
N PHE A 14 2.03 4.85 -4.82
CA PHE A 14 2.24 6.15 -4.20
C PHE A 14 2.06 7.22 -5.27
N ALA A 15 1.41 8.31 -4.91
CA ALA A 15 1.21 9.44 -5.79
C ALA A 15 1.32 10.77 -5.04
N THR A 16 1.82 11.82 -5.68
CA THR A 16 1.77 13.19 -5.16
C THR A 16 0.77 14.04 -5.95
N PRO A 17 0.25 15.16 -5.39
CA PRO A 17 -0.67 16.05 -6.10
C PRO A 17 -0.11 16.59 -7.44
N GLU A 18 1.21 16.66 -7.55
CA GLU A 18 1.92 17.12 -8.75
C GLU A 18 1.98 16.04 -9.86
N GLY A 19 1.39 14.86 -9.63
CA GLY A 19 1.28 13.79 -10.61
C GLY A 19 2.46 12.83 -10.67
N ARG A 20 3.40 12.91 -9.71
CA ARG A 20 4.46 11.90 -9.59
C ARG A 20 3.88 10.62 -9.03
N CYS A 21 4.18 9.48 -9.66
CA CYS A 21 3.69 8.16 -9.25
C CYS A 21 4.83 7.16 -9.15
N TRP A 22 4.78 6.31 -8.14
CA TRP A 22 5.71 5.18 -7.94
C TRP A 22 4.93 3.97 -7.44
N SER A 23 5.34 2.76 -7.82
CA SER A 23 4.70 1.52 -7.39
C SER A 23 5.74 0.57 -6.82
N LEU A 24 5.44 0.02 -5.65
CA LEU A 24 6.22 -1.00 -4.98
C LEU A 24 5.47 -2.34 -5.06
N PRO A 25 5.98 -3.33 -5.81
CA PRO A 25 5.39 -4.68 -5.88
C PRO A 25 5.22 -5.30 -4.49
N ARG A 26 4.16 -6.09 -4.30
CA ARG A 26 3.81 -6.63 -2.97
C ARG A 26 4.85 -7.64 -2.46
N ASP A 27 5.42 -8.43 -3.35
CA ASP A 27 6.51 -9.37 -3.04
C ASP A 27 7.75 -8.63 -2.54
N GLU A 28 8.16 -7.55 -3.20
CA GLU A 28 9.23 -6.67 -2.73
C GLU A 28 8.88 -6.00 -1.39
N ALA A 29 7.69 -5.40 -1.28
CA ALA A 29 7.23 -4.76 -0.05
C ALA A 29 7.19 -5.72 1.14
N SER A 30 6.92 -7.01 0.91
CA SER A 30 6.85 -8.01 1.97
C SER A 30 8.21 -8.34 2.61
N LEU A 31 9.30 -8.00 1.91
CA LEU A 31 10.67 -8.18 2.37
C LEU A 31 11.23 -6.93 3.07
N CYS A 32 10.51 -5.80 3.00
CA CYS A 32 10.93 -4.52 3.55
C CYS A 32 10.48 -4.34 5.00
N SER A 33 11.35 -3.73 5.81
CA SER A 33 10.93 -3.10 7.07
C SER A 33 10.15 -1.81 6.80
N ALA A 34 9.49 -1.27 7.83
CA ALA A 34 8.85 0.04 7.74
C ALA A 34 9.86 1.15 7.35
N ASP A 35 11.04 1.16 7.97
CA ASP A 35 12.09 2.14 7.66
C ASP A 35 12.56 2.04 6.21
N CYS A 36 12.69 0.82 5.68
CA CYS A 36 13.03 0.61 4.27
C CYS A 36 11.97 1.20 3.32
N ILE A 37 10.68 1.07 3.65
CA ILE A 37 9.60 1.68 2.87
C ILE A 37 9.70 3.21 2.92
N VAL A 38 9.99 3.79 4.09
CA VAL A 38 10.17 5.24 4.26
C VAL A 38 11.35 5.75 3.43
N GLU A 39 12.48 5.05 3.45
CA GLU A 39 13.64 5.38 2.61
C GLU A 39 13.30 5.33 1.11
N LEU A 40 12.53 4.33 0.68
CA LEU A 40 12.08 4.24 -0.72
C LEU A 40 11.17 5.41 -1.10
N ILE A 41 10.27 5.84 -0.20
CA ILE A 41 9.44 7.03 -0.42
C ILE A 41 10.34 8.26 -0.58
N HIS A 42 11.31 8.46 0.31
CA HIS A 42 12.26 9.58 0.20
C HIS A 42 13.09 9.54 -1.09
N ARG A 43 13.52 8.35 -1.52
CA ARG A 43 14.28 8.19 -2.75
C ARG A 43 13.48 8.55 -4.01
N ASN A 44 12.17 8.22 -4.03
CA ASN A 44 11.33 8.44 -5.21
C ASN A 44 10.65 9.81 -5.24
N PHE A 45 10.37 10.40 -4.07
CA PHE A 45 9.64 11.68 -3.97
C PHE A 45 10.47 12.83 -3.40
N GLY A 46 11.64 12.56 -2.82
CA GLY A 46 12.51 13.53 -2.16
C GLY A 46 12.38 13.53 -0.64
N CYS A 47 13.28 14.27 0.02
CA CYS A 47 13.33 14.40 1.48
C CYS A 47 12.51 15.59 1.98
N GLU A 48 11.22 15.63 1.65
CA GLU A 48 10.30 16.63 2.18
C GLU A 48 9.46 16.05 3.33
N ASP A 49 9.12 16.89 4.32
CA ASP A 49 8.21 16.49 5.39
C ASP A 49 6.81 16.21 4.82
N ILE A 50 6.25 15.05 5.17
CA ILE A 50 4.90 14.64 4.75
C ILE A 50 3.89 15.21 5.76
N GLU A 51 3.08 16.15 5.31
CA GLU A 51 2.06 16.83 6.12
C GLU A 51 0.75 16.04 6.19
N LEU A 52 0.45 15.26 5.15
CA LEU A 52 -0.76 14.46 5.07
C LEU A 52 -0.56 13.21 4.19
N VAL A 53 -1.11 12.10 4.66
CA VAL A 53 -1.20 10.84 3.92
C VAL A 53 -2.67 10.51 3.68
N ALA A 54 -3.07 10.42 2.41
CA ALA A 54 -4.36 9.85 2.03
C ALA A 54 -4.16 8.37 1.71
N LEU A 55 -4.65 7.48 2.57
CA LEU A 55 -4.48 6.03 2.43
C LEU A 55 -5.78 5.36 1.98
N SER A 56 -5.73 4.71 0.82
CA SER A 56 -6.69 3.72 0.36
C SER A 56 -6.08 2.34 0.54
N TYR A 57 -6.87 1.36 0.98
CA TYR A 57 -6.44 -0.03 1.04
C TYR A 57 -7.55 -0.91 0.48
N SER A 58 -7.20 -1.85 -0.39
CA SER A 58 -8.15 -2.89 -0.77
C SER A 58 -8.25 -3.89 0.38
N MET A 59 -9.44 -4.08 0.94
CA MET A 59 -9.71 -5.29 1.72
C MET A 59 -9.50 -6.49 0.81
N GLY A 60 -8.87 -7.56 1.30
CA GLY A 60 -8.85 -8.82 0.56
C GLY A 60 -10.28 -9.24 0.25
N ASP A 61 -10.50 -9.91 -0.89
CA ASP A 61 -11.80 -10.41 -1.34
C ASP A 61 -12.48 -11.33 -0.31
N GLY A 62 -11.72 -11.92 0.60
CA GLY A 62 -12.23 -12.69 1.73
C GLY A 62 -12.63 -11.91 2.99
N ILE A 63 -12.41 -10.59 3.08
CA ILE A 63 -12.67 -9.80 4.30
C ILE A 63 -13.92 -8.94 4.11
N ASN A 64 -15.06 -9.42 4.62
CA ASN A 64 -16.37 -8.76 4.51
C ASN A 64 -16.83 -8.05 5.80
N GLN A 65 -16.02 -8.07 6.86
CA GLN A 65 -16.32 -7.43 8.15
C GLN A 65 -15.04 -7.08 8.90
N ILE A 66 -15.14 -6.12 9.84
CA ILE A 66 -14.03 -5.76 10.72
C ILE A 66 -13.75 -6.92 11.68
N MET A 67 -12.53 -7.45 11.67
CA MET A 67 -12.12 -8.58 12.51
C MET A 67 -10.67 -8.41 12.98
N ARG A 68 -10.29 -9.16 14.02
CA ARG A 68 -8.89 -9.18 14.49
C ARG A 68 -8.01 -9.83 13.43
N LEU A 69 -6.78 -9.34 13.31
CA LEU A 69 -5.83 -9.83 12.30
C LEU A 69 -5.57 -11.35 12.38
N CYS A 70 -5.56 -11.91 13.61
CA CYS A 70 -5.39 -13.35 13.84
C CYS A 70 -6.58 -14.19 13.36
N ASP A 71 -7.75 -13.58 13.19
CA ASP A 71 -9.00 -14.24 12.85
C ASP A 71 -9.36 -14.09 11.37
N ALA A 72 -8.46 -13.54 10.55
CA ALA A 72 -8.62 -13.33 9.11
C ALA A 72 -7.93 -14.45 8.30
N PRO A 73 -8.53 -15.64 8.14
CA PRO A 73 -8.00 -16.67 7.26
C PRO A 73 -8.01 -16.18 5.81
N ASN A 74 -7.03 -16.59 5.00
CA ASN A 74 -6.91 -16.21 3.59
C ASN A 74 -6.78 -14.69 3.33
N ARG A 75 -6.05 -13.99 4.20
CA ARG A 75 -5.63 -12.58 4.00
C ARG A 75 -4.83 -12.41 2.70
N GLY A 76 -5.50 -12.06 1.61
CA GLY A 76 -4.85 -11.86 0.32
C GLY A 76 -5.83 -11.91 -0.83
N LEU A 77 -5.29 -12.00 -2.04
CA LEU A 77 -6.05 -12.18 -3.26
C LEU A 77 -6.40 -13.66 -3.41
N ILE A 78 -7.67 -14.03 -3.24
CA ILE A 78 -8.12 -15.41 -3.49
C ILE A 78 -8.23 -15.64 -5.00
N CYS A 79 -8.59 -14.60 -5.78
CA CYS A 79 -8.70 -14.67 -7.24
C CYS A 79 -7.91 -13.58 -8.00
N ARG A 80 -7.07 -13.98 -8.96
CA ARG A 80 -6.27 -13.07 -9.82
C ARG A 80 -7.06 -12.33 -10.90
N GLU A 81 -8.30 -12.75 -11.17
CA GLU A 81 -9.16 -12.08 -12.15
C GLU A 81 -9.83 -10.81 -11.58
N GLY A 82 -9.67 -10.57 -10.27
CA GLY A 82 -10.26 -9.43 -9.60
C GLY A 82 -11.76 -9.64 -9.38
N ALA A 83 -12.15 -9.72 -8.12
CA ALA A 83 -13.52 -9.55 -7.69
C ALA A 83 -13.46 -9.19 -6.20
N GLY A 84 -14.08 -8.09 -5.81
CA GLY A 84 -14.72 -8.10 -4.50
C GLY A 84 -15.84 -9.13 -4.50
#